data_AF-A0A2A5J3X8-F1
#
_entry.id   AF-A0A2A5J3X8-F1
#
_cell.length_a   1.000
_cell.length_b   1.000
_cell.length_c   1.000
_cell.angle_alpha   90.00
_cell.angle_beta   90.00
_cell.angle_gamma   90.00
#
_symmetry.space_group_name_H-M   'P 1'
#
loop_
_entity.id
_entity.type
_entity.pdbx_description
1 polymer ?
#
loop_
_entity_poly.entity_id
_entity_poly.type
_entity_poly.pdbx_seq_one_letter_code
_entity_poly.pdbx_strand_id
1 'polypeptide(L)'
;MQCETHYWHCGWRSCHSMQLWARGEGEMPAISKGERERLTTRVPAAVHAELERRRLAAGVSSESQYLADLLSILTGHKELVVELDQEVLPLTA
;
A
#
# COMPACT_ATOMS: atom_id res chain seq x y z
N MET A 1 30.75 -0.67 -19.41
CA MET A 1 30.10 -0.21 -18.17
C MET A 1 28.85 0.56 -18.57
N GLN A 2 27.76 -0.16 -18.80
CA GLN A 2 26.43 0.37 -19.12
C GLN A 2 25.44 -0.59 -18.47
N CYS A 3 24.62 -0.05 -17.57
CA CYS A 3 23.56 -0.76 -16.86
C CYS A 3 22.39 -1.00 -17.81
N GLU A 4 22.04 -2.26 -18.04
CA GLU A 4 20.79 -2.64 -18.74
C GLU A 4 19.77 -3.15 -17.71
N THR A 5 18.83 -2.29 -17.37
CA THR A 5 17.62 -2.62 -16.60
C THR A 5 16.59 -3.17 -17.58
N HIS A 6 16.51 -4.49 -17.71
CA HIS A 6 15.47 -5.15 -18.51
C HIS A 6 14.10 -5.09 -17.81
N TYR A 7 13.29 -4.15 -18.28
CA TYR A 7 11.92 -4.32 -18.78
C TYR A 7 11.07 -5.45 -18.17
N TRP A 8 10.29 -5.12 -17.14
CA TRP A 8 9.09 -5.90 -16.79
C TRP A 8 7.90 -5.37 -17.59
N HIS A 9 7.28 -6.27 -18.34
CA HIS A 9 6.06 -6.05 -19.11
C HIS A 9 4.90 -5.58 -18.20
N CYS A 10 4.60 -4.28 -18.23
CA CYS A 10 3.30 -3.75 -17.80
C CYS A 10 2.26 -4.09 -18.89
N GLY A 11 1.61 -5.24 -18.75
CA GLY A 11 0.39 -5.54 -19.50
C GLY A 11 -0.79 -4.85 -18.83
N TRP A 12 -1.21 -3.68 -19.32
CA TRP A 12 -2.45 -3.05 -18.86
C TRP A 12 -3.29 -2.50 -20.00
N ARG A 13 -4.59 -2.75 -19.84
CA ARG A 13 -5.71 -2.27 -20.64
C ARG A 13 -5.59 -0.78 -20.98
N SER A 14 -5.93 -0.48 -22.23
CA SER A 14 -6.42 0.81 -22.74
C SER A 14 -5.44 1.98 -22.83
N CYS A 15 -4.85 2.14 -24.02
CA CYS A 15 -4.12 3.34 -24.52
C CYS A 15 -4.84 4.69 -24.28
N HIS A 16 -6.13 4.69 -23.97
CA HIS A 16 -6.91 5.92 -23.75
C HIS A 16 -6.48 6.67 -22.48
N SER A 17 -5.99 5.97 -21.45
CA SER A 17 -5.56 6.59 -20.19
C SER A 17 -4.24 7.38 -20.33
N MET A 18 -3.33 6.95 -21.21
CA MET A 18 -2.07 7.65 -21.49
C MET A 18 -2.27 9.01 -22.15
N GLN A 19 -3.32 9.17 -22.98
CA GLN A 19 -3.59 10.43 -23.68
C GLN A 19 -4.10 11.54 -22.75
N LEU A 20 -4.72 11.16 -21.62
CA LEU A 20 -5.19 12.11 -20.60
C LEU A 20 -4.05 12.59 -19.70
N TRP A 21 -3.06 11.73 -19.42
CA TRP A 21 -1.84 12.11 -18.68
C TRP A 21 -0.98 13.14 -19.44
N ALA A 22 -0.96 13.09 -20.77
CA ALA A 22 -0.17 14.01 -21.59
C ALA A 22 -0.73 15.45 -21.65
N ARG A 23 -1.99 15.68 -21.27
CA ARG A 23 -2.66 17.00 -21.37
C ARG A 23 -2.60 17.84 -20.10
N GLY A 24 -2.07 17.33 -18.99
CA GLY A 24 -1.92 18.10 -17.75
C GLY A 24 -3.24 18.46 -17.05
N GLU A 25 -4.35 17.80 -17.38
CA GLU A 25 -5.70 18.11 -16.89
C GLU A 25 -6.26 17.03 -15.96
N GLY A 26 -5.41 16.36 -15.17
CA GLY A 26 -5.80 15.16 -14.44
C GLY A 26 -5.18 14.98 -13.05
N GLU A 27 -4.73 16.04 -12.39
CA GLU A 27 -4.21 15.92 -11.03
C GLU A 27 -5.37 16.03 -10.03
N MET A 28 -6.03 14.91 -9.76
CA MET A 28 -6.67 14.76 -8.45
C MET A 28 -5.56 14.84 -7.42
N PRO A 29 -5.61 15.77 -6.44
CA PRO A 29 -4.61 15.79 -5.39
C PRO A 29 -4.64 14.42 -4.72
N ALA A 30 -3.54 13.67 -4.84
CA ALA A 30 -3.39 12.44 -4.09
C ALA A 30 -3.56 12.84 -2.63
N ILE A 31 -4.58 12.31 -1.95
CA ILE A 31 -4.72 12.50 -0.51
C ILE A 31 -3.42 11.99 0.09
N SER A 32 -2.57 12.93 0.50
CA SER A 32 -1.29 12.63 1.09
C SER A 32 -1.61 11.87 2.36
N LYS A 33 -1.05 10.67 2.49
CA LYS A 33 -1.27 9.87 3.69
C LYS A 33 -0.67 10.57 4.94
N GLY A 34 0.12 11.64 4.77
CA GLY A 34 0.96 12.29 5.78
C GLY A 34 2.44 11.98 5.60
N GLU A 35 3.30 12.59 6.41
CA GLU A 35 4.75 12.35 6.41
C GLU A 35 5.04 10.86 6.69
N ARG A 36 5.81 10.22 5.81
CA ARG A 36 6.15 8.79 5.88
C ARG A 36 7.59 8.55 5.46
N GLU A 37 8.28 7.76 6.26
CA GLU A 37 9.57 7.20 5.89
C GLU A 37 9.40 5.81 5.27
N ARG A 38 10.15 5.52 4.20
CA ARG A 38 10.18 4.20 3.58
C ARG A 38 11.10 3.28 4.37
N LEU A 39 10.53 2.32 5.09
CA LEU A 39 11.27 1.21 5.69
C LEU A 39 11.40 0.05 4.69
N THR A 40 12.61 -0.47 4.49
CA THR A 40 12.87 -1.67 3.67
C THR A 40 13.72 -2.65 4.46
N THR A 41 13.35 -3.94 4.47
CA THR A 41 14.09 -4.99 5.19
C THR A 41 13.86 -6.33 4.51
N ARG A 42 14.84 -7.24 4.62
CA ARG A 42 14.69 -8.64 4.21
C ARG A 42 14.28 -9.48 5.41
N VAL A 43 13.18 -10.22 5.29
CA VAL A 43 12.71 -11.16 6.31
C VAL A 43 12.85 -12.60 5.82
N PRO A 44 13.01 -13.60 6.72
CA PRO A 44 12.95 -15.00 6.33
C PRO A 44 11.64 -15.33 5.60
N ALA A 45 11.70 -16.20 4.59
CA ALA A 45 10.53 -16.53 3.76
C ALA A 45 9.34 -17.06 4.57
N ALA A 46 9.60 -17.85 5.62
CA ALA A 46 8.56 -18.35 6.52
C ALA A 46 7.82 -17.22 7.25
N VAL A 47 8.53 -16.15 7.62
CA VAL A 47 7.94 -14.98 8.28
C VAL A 47 7.06 -14.21 7.30
N HIS A 48 7.53 -13.99 6.06
CA HIS A 48 6.74 -13.36 5.02
C HIS A 48 5.45 -14.13 4.73
N ALA A 49 5.51 -15.46 4.62
CA ALA A 49 4.34 -16.30 4.38
C ALA A 49 3.29 -16.17 5.50
N GLU A 50 3.74 -16.13 6.76
CA GLU A 50 2.84 -15.93 7.90
C GLU A 50 2.24 -14.52 7.93
N LEU A 51 3.00 -13.49 7.59
CA LEU A 51 2.50 -12.11 7.48
C LEU A 51 1.41 -12.01 6.41
N GLU A 52 1.61 -12.61 5.24
CA GLU A 52 0.61 -12.64 4.18
C GLU A 52 -0.67 -13.39 4.61
N ARG A 53 -0.51 -14.53 5.29
CA ARG A 53 -1.66 -15.29 5.82
C ARG A 53 -2.48 -14.44 6.80
N ARG A 54 -1.82 -13.70 7.68
CA ARG A 54 -2.49 -12.82 8.66
C ARG A 54 -3.14 -11.61 8.00
N ARG A 55 -2.50 -11.02 7.00
CA ARG A 55 -3.08 -9.92 6.21
C ARG A 55 -4.40 -10.34 5.56
N LEU A 56 -4.39 -11.49 4.88
CA LEU A 56 -5.58 -12.03 4.24
C LEU A 56 -6.69 -12.32 5.26
N ALA A 57 -6.35 -12.89 6.42
CA ALA A 57 -7.29 -13.13 7.50
C ALA A 57 -7.88 -11.84 8.10
N ALA A 58 -7.12 -10.74 8.08
CA ALA A 58 -7.57 -9.43 8.52
C ALA A 58 -8.34 -8.65 7.44
N GLY A 59 -8.47 -9.18 6.22
CA GLY A 59 -9.19 -8.52 5.12
C GLY A 59 -8.50 -7.27 4.55
N VAL A 60 -7.24 -7.02 4.92
CA VAL A 60 -6.47 -5.84 4.49
C VAL A 60 -6.02 -6.03 3.05
N SER A 61 -6.25 -5.03 2.20
CA SER A 61 -6.07 -5.16 0.75
C SER A 61 -4.61 -5.09 0.29
N SER A 62 -3.78 -4.38 1.05
CA SER A 62 -2.39 -4.06 0.71
C SER A 62 -1.42 -4.56 1.76
N GLU A 63 -0.37 -5.27 1.35
CA GLU A 63 0.70 -5.73 2.24
C GLU A 63 1.43 -4.57 2.89
N SER A 64 1.76 -3.52 2.13
CA SER A 64 2.45 -2.36 2.70
C SER A 64 1.60 -1.61 3.72
N GLN A 65 0.27 -1.55 3.53
CA GLN A 65 -0.62 -0.93 4.50
C GLN A 65 -0.76 -1.81 5.75
N TYR A 66 -0.90 -3.13 5.58
CA TYR A 66 -0.91 -4.09 6.68
C TYR A 66 0.32 -3.98 7.58
N LEU A 67 1.51 -3.92 6.98
CA LEU A 67 2.76 -3.81 7.74
C LEU A 67 2.90 -2.44 8.41
N ALA A 68 2.48 -1.36 7.75
CA ALA A 68 2.49 -0.04 8.35
C ALA A 68 1.57 0.00 9.60
N ASP A 69 0.35 -0.51 9.48
CA ASP A 69 -0.60 -0.57 10.58
C ASP A 69 -0.09 -1.47 11.73
N LEU A 70 0.49 -2.63 11.40
CA LEU A 70 1.08 -3.53 12.38
C LEU A 70 2.21 -2.86 13.18
N LEU A 71 3.10 -2.13 12.51
CA LEU A 71 4.18 -1.39 13.15
C LEU A 71 3.66 -0.23 14.00
N SER A 72 2.64 0.49 13.53
CA SER A 72 1.96 1.53 14.31
C SER A 72 1.37 0.97 15.60
N ILE A 73 0.64 -0.16 15.52
CA ILE A 73 0.07 -0.83 16.70
C ILE A 73 1.18 -1.29 17.66
N LEU A 74 2.22 -1.94 17.12
CA LEU A 74 3.34 -2.46 17.92
C LEU A 74 4.06 -1.35 18.69
N THR A 75 4.13 -0.16 18.12
CA THR A 75 4.81 1.01 18.72
C THR A 75 3.88 1.92 19.52
N GLY A 76 2.59 1.58 19.62
CA GLY A 76 1.60 2.33 20.41
C GLY A 76 0.92 3.50 19.69
N HIS A 77 1.11 3.66 18.38
CA HIS A 77 0.56 4.75 17.56
C HIS A 77 -0.75 4.33 16.86
N LYS A 78 -1.76 3.92 17.64
CA LYS A 78 -3.04 3.40 17.11
C LYS A 78 -3.79 4.43 16.25
N GLU A 79 -3.60 5.71 16.52
CA GLU A 79 -4.16 6.83 15.76
C GLU A 79 -3.68 6.91 14.31
N LEU A 80 -2.57 6.24 13.98
CA LEU A 80 -2.01 6.19 12.62
C LEU A 80 -2.45 4.95 11.81
N VAL A 81 -3.26 4.07 12.41
CA VAL A 81 -3.75 2.84 11.78
C VAL A 81 -4.88 3.15 10.81
N VAL A 82 -4.84 2.56 9.61
CA VAL A 82 -5.80 2.86 8.53
C VAL A 82 -6.74 1.71 8.22
N GLU A 83 -6.25 0.48 8.06
CA GLU A 83 -7.05 -0.68 7.64
C GLU A 83 -7.21 -1.71 8.76
N LEU A 84 -6.20 -1.94 9.60
CA LEU A 84 -6.29 -2.90 10.71
C LEU A 84 -7.14 -2.38 11.87
N ASP A 85 -7.87 -3.29 12.53
CA ASP A 85 -8.54 -3.05 13.82
C ASP A 85 -9.46 -1.81 13.84
N GLN A 86 -9.99 -1.43 12.67
CA GLN A 86 -10.96 -0.34 12.56
C GLN A 86 -12.26 -0.78 13.23
N GLU A 87 -12.56 -0.19 14.38
CA GLU A 87 -13.88 -0.32 15.00
C GLU A 87 -14.91 0.25 14.02
N VAL A 88 -15.78 -0.60 13.48
CA VAL A 88 -16.83 -0.17 12.57
C VAL A 88 -17.83 0.66 13.38
N LEU A 89 -17.79 1.99 13.22
CA LEU A 89 -18.81 2.85 13.79
C LEU A 89 -20.17 2.46 13.19
N PRO A 90 -21.18 2.12 14.01
CA PRO A 90 -22.50 1.80 13.51
C PRO A 90 -23.08 3.04 12.83
N LEU A 91 -23.48 2.90 11.56
CA LEU A 91 -24.25 3.91 10.86
C LEU A 91 -25.63 3.98 11.51
N THR A 92 -25.82 4.86 12.50
CA THR A 92 -27.16 5.26 12.93
C THR A 92 -27.80 6.06 11.80
N ALA A 93 -28.87 5.48 11.24
CA ALA A 93 -29.75 6.10 10.24
C ALA A 93 -30.74 7.10 10.88
#